data_AF-A0A347ZSC7-F1
#
_entry.id   AF-A0A347ZSC7-F1
#
_cell.length_a   1.000
_cell.length_b   1.000
_cell.length_c   1.000
_cell.angle_alpha   90.00
_cell.angle_beta   90.00
_cell.angle_gamma   90.00
#
_symmetry.space_group_name_H-M   'P 1'
#
loop_
_entity.id
_entity.type
_entity.pdbx_description
1 polymer ?
#
loop_
_entity_poly.entity_id
_entity_poly.type
_entity_poly.pdbx_seq_one_letter_code
_entity_poly.pdbx_strand_id
1 'polypeptide(L)'
;MSEYQYVLSAQTRQRYWLVTLLIVIGLALTASSVYFLYFPNGYQGGRNPDYNTSVLFNRTDWSQIHLWSGIAMIIILLIHIPVHWKWIMDMGKRCFGKTECKIGRLNPHAKFNLYLDAAAAASFMLAAISGIYFLFVPAGRQASAPTFIFDYSAWDVIHTWSGVIMIILSLAHFLYHHGWVMKVSKRVMKREKVVETV
;
A
#
# COMPACT_ATOMS: atom_id res chain seq x y z
N MET A 1 44.01 -7.26 3.32
CA MET A 1 42.79 -7.53 2.50
C MET A 1 42.22 -6.18 2.09
N SER A 2 41.92 -5.95 0.81
CA SER A 2 41.31 -4.67 0.40
C SER A 2 39.90 -4.56 0.96
N GLU A 3 39.63 -3.53 1.77
CA GLU A 3 38.30 -3.26 2.29
C GLU A 3 37.39 -2.69 1.20
N TYR A 4 36.15 -3.18 1.15
CA TYR A 4 35.13 -2.71 0.22
C TYR A 4 33.91 -2.24 0.98
N GLN A 5 33.42 -1.06 0.64
CA GLN A 5 32.19 -0.50 1.21
C GLN A 5 31.12 -0.32 0.14
N TYR A 6 29.86 -0.34 0.56
CA TYR A 6 28.74 -0.03 -0.34
C TYR A 6 28.77 1.45 -0.73
N VAL A 7 28.47 1.73 -2.00
CA VAL A 7 28.40 3.12 -2.52
C VAL A 7 27.23 3.89 -1.92
N LEU A 8 26.15 3.19 -1.54
CA LEU A 8 24.98 3.78 -0.90
C LEU A 8 25.02 3.56 0.61
N SER A 9 24.55 4.56 1.36
CA SER A 9 24.40 4.47 2.80
C SER A 9 23.47 3.33 3.21
N ALA A 10 23.70 2.78 4.41
CA ALA A 10 22.84 1.74 4.97
C ALA A 10 21.36 2.18 5.04
N GLN A 11 21.10 3.45 5.38
CA GLN A 11 19.76 4.01 5.44
C GLN A 11 19.06 4.02 4.08
N THR A 12 19.76 4.43 3.00
CA THR A 12 19.18 4.41 1.65
C THR A 12 18.90 2.98 1.18
N ARG A 13 19.79 2.04 1.50
CA ARG A 13 19.59 0.62 1.19
C ARG A 13 18.39 0.03 1.95
N GLN A 14 18.24 0.33 3.24
CA GLN A 14 17.09 -0.13 4.03
C GLN A 14 15.77 0.41 3.47
N ARG A 15 15.71 1.72 3.15
CA ARG A 15 14.53 2.34 2.51
C ARG A 15 14.20 1.69 1.19
N TYR A 16 15.21 1.38 0.37
CA TYR A 16 15.02 0.70 -0.90
C TYR A 16 14.40 -0.70 -0.72
N TRP A 17 14.90 -1.50 0.22
CA TRP A 17 14.34 -2.83 0.47
C TRP A 17 12.91 -2.79 1.01
N LEU A 18 12.62 -1.82 1.88
CA LEU A 18 11.26 -1.59 2.36
C LEU A 18 10.30 -1.24 1.21
N VAL A 19 10.71 -0.33 0.31
CA VAL A 19 9.92 0.02 -0.89
C VAL A 19 9.76 -1.18 -1.82
N THR A 20 10.80 -1.98 -2.00
CA THR A 20 10.74 -3.21 -2.82
C THR A 20 9.72 -4.19 -2.25
N LEU A 21 9.72 -4.39 -0.93
CA LEU A 21 8.76 -5.25 -0.25
C LEU A 21 7.32 -4.73 -0.39
N LEU A 22 7.11 -3.41 -0.23
CA LEU A 22 5.81 -2.77 -0.48
C LEU A 22 5.30 -3.00 -1.91
N ILE A 23 6.17 -2.89 -2.91
CA ILE A 23 5.80 -3.13 -4.31
C ILE A 23 5.41 -4.59 -4.52
N VAL A 24 6.22 -5.54 -4.05
CA VAL A 24 5.95 -6.98 -4.25
C VAL A 24 4.64 -7.40 -3.59
N ILE A 25 4.44 -7.03 -2.33
CA ILE A 25 3.18 -7.33 -1.62
C ILE A 25 2.00 -6.57 -2.24
N GLY A 26 2.21 -5.32 -2.65
CA GLY A 26 1.21 -4.52 -3.34
C GLY A 26 0.76 -5.11 -4.67
N LEU A 27 1.66 -5.75 -5.42
CA LEU A 27 1.30 -6.45 -6.65
C LEU A 27 0.43 -7.69 -6.37
N ALA A 28 0.75 -8.49 -5.35
CA ALA A 28 -0.06 -9.63 -4.97
C ALA A 28 -1.47 -9.22 -4.47
N LEU A 29 -1.53 -8.16 -3.65
CA LEU A 29 -2.78 -7.59 -3.18
C LEU A 29 -3.60 -7.01 -4.35
N THR A 30 -2.96 -6.25 -5.25
CA THR A 30 -3.64 -5.68 -6.43
C THR A 30 -4.17 -6.77 -7.35
N ALA A 31 -3.38 -7.79 -7.65
CA ALA A 31 -3.79 -8.88 -8.54
C ALA A 31 -5.01 -9.63 -7.98
N SER A 32 -4.99 -9.96 -6.69
CA SER A 32 -6.11 -10.62 -6.03
C SER A 32 -7.35 -9.71 -5.90
N SER A 33 -7.18 -8.41 -5.64
CA SER A 33 -8.28 -7.43 -5.65
C SER A 33 -8.93 -7.30 -7.02
N VAL A 34 -8.13 -7.21 -8.10
CA VAL A 34 -8.64 -7.14 -9.47
C VAL A 34 -9.40 -8.41 -9.82
N TYR A 35 -8.91 -9.59 -9.41
CA TYR A 35 -9.65 -10.83 -9.57
C TYR A 35 -11.05 -10.75 -8.93
N PHE A 36 -11.18 -10.24 -7.69
CA PHE A 36 -12.48 -10.10 -7.03
C PHE A 36 -13.38 -9.01 -7.60
N LEU A 37 -12.83 -7.97 -8.22
CA LEU A 37 -13.63 -6.97 -8.94
C LEU A 37 -14.32 -7.55 -10.19
N TYR A 38 -13.63 -8.44 -10.92
CA TYR A 38 -14.19 -9.09 -12.12
C TYR A 38 -15.03 -10.33 -11.80
N PHE A 39 -14.69 -11.06 -10.74
CA PHE A 39 -15.38 -12.29 -10.31
C PHE A 39 -15.95 -12.16 -8.89
N PRO A 40 -16.89 -11.22 -8.64
CA PRO A 40 -17.34 -10.88 -7.29
C PRO A 40 -18.15 -12.02 -6.63
N ASN A 41 -18.91 -12.77 -7.44
CA ASN A 41 -19.92 -13.68 -6.94
C ASN A 41 -19.40 -15.11 -6.75
N GLY A 42 -19.79 -15.74 -5.65
CA GLY A 42 -19.56 -17.17 -5.38
C GLY A 42 -20.60 -18.07 -6.06
N TYR A 43 -20.83 -19.26 -5.51
CA TYR A 43 -21.89 -20.16 -5.99
C TYR A 43 -23.26 -19.51 -5.75
N GLN A 44 -23.91 -19.06 -6.82
CA GLN A 44 -25.27 -18.48 -6.75
C GLN A 44 -26.34 -19.52 -7.11
N GLY A 45 -26.21 -20.74 -6.59
CA GLY A 45 -27.12 -21.85 -6.93
C GLY A 45 -27.16 -22.13 -8.44
N GLY A 46 -26.01 -22.08 -9.11
CA GLY A 46 -25.88 -22.28 -10.56
C GLY A 46 -26.20 -21.07 -11.44
N ARG A 47 -26.61 -19.93 -10.87
CA ARG A 47 -26.98 -18.71 -11.63
C ARG A 47 -25.79 -17.81 -11.99
N ASN A 48 -24.60 -18.12 -11.46
CA ASN A 48 -23.37 -17.42 -11.77
C ASN A 48 -22.58 -18.25 -12.80
N PRO A 49 -22.54 -17.85 -14.09
CA PRO A 49 -21.82 -18.59 -15.13
C PRO A 49 -20.31 -18.60 -14.89
N ASP A 50 -19.80 -17.59 -14.17
CA ASP A 50 -18.38 -17.47 -13.82
C ASP A 50 -18.02 -18.22 -12.53
N TYR A 51 -18.97 -18.96 -11.96
CA TYR A 51 -18.74 -19.77 -10.79
C TYR A 51 -17.64 -20.80 -11.05
N ASN A 52 -16.62 -20.84 -10.18
CA ASN A 52 -15.46 -21.70 -10.29
C ASN A 52 -14.51 -21.37 -11.47
N THR A 53 -14.62 -20.17 -12.05
CA THR A 53 -13.60 -19.67 -12.99
C THR A 53 -12.23 -19.65 -12.30
N SER A 54 -11.26 -20.32 -12.90
CA SER A 54 -9.88 -20.34 -12.44
C SER A 54 -8.99 -19.54 -13.39
N VAL A 55 -8.61 -18.34 -12.95
CA VAL A 55 -7.56 -17.55 -13.62
C VAL A 55 -6.29 -17.72 -12.79
N LEU A 56 -5.33 -18.51 -13.28
CA LEU A 56 -4.08 -18.91 -12.59
C LEU A 56 -4.27 -19.77 -11.32
N PHE A 57 -5.15 -19.35 -10.42
CA PHE A 57 -5.48 -20.04 -9.17
C PHE A 57 -7.01 -20.20 -9.04
N ASN A 58 -7.45 -21.09 -8.15
CA ASN A 58 -8.86 -21.18 -7.80
C ASN A 58 -9.28 -20.00 -6.90
N ARG A 59 -10.59 -19.81 -6.71
CA ARG A 59 -11.12 -18.69 -5.91
C ARG A 59 -10.63 -18.72 -4.45
N THR A 60 -10.46 -19.90 -3.87
CA THR A 60 -9.99 -20.06 -2.48
C THR A 60 -8.55 -19.57 -2.36
N ASP A 61 -7.68 -19.95 -3.28
CA ASP A 61 -6.29 -19.52 -3.32
C ASP A 61 -6.17 -18.02 -3.54
N TRP A 62 -6.98 -17.44 -4.44
CA TRP A 62 -7.08 -15.98 -4.57
C TRP A 62 -7.52 -15.30 -3.27
N SER A 63 -8.43 -15.92 -2.52
CA SER A 63 -8.87 -15.43 -1.21
C SER A 63 -7.74 -15.48 -0.19
N GLN A 64 -6.92 -16.53 -0.20
CA GLN A 64 -5.74 -16.64 0.66
C GLN A 64 -4.69 -15.58 0.29
N ILE A 65 -4.42 -15.40 -1.01
CA ILE A 65 -3.49 -14.36 -1.49
C ILE A 65 -3.96 -12.99 -1.02
N HIS A 66 -5.24 -12.65 -1.20
CA HIS A 66 -5.79 -11.35 -0.79
C HIS A 66 -5.69 -11.14 0.73
N LEU A 67 -6.11 -12.15 1.52
CA LEU A 67 -6.07 -12.08 2.98
C LEU A 67 -4.63 -11.87 3.49
N TRP A 68 -3.70 -12.73 3.08
CA TRP A 68 -2.34 -12.70 3.60
C TRP A 68 -1.54 -11.52 3.07
N SER A 69 -1.73 -11.12 1.82
CA SER A 69 -1.10 -9.90 1.28
C SER A 69 -1.69 -8.63 1.91
N GLY A 70 -2.98 -8.60 2.24
CA GLY A 70 -3.62 -7.51 2.99
C GLY A 70 -3.04 -7.36 4.40
N ILE A 71 -2.94 -8.48 5.15
CA ILE A 71 -2.31 -8.50 6.48
C ILE A 71 -0.84 -8.05 6.39
N ALA A 72 -0.08 -8.58 5.42
CA ALA A 72 1.30 -8.18 5.21
C ALA A 72 1.42 -6.68 4.89
N MET A 73 0.54 -6.14 4.04
CA MET A 73 0.52 -4.72 3.69
C MET A 73 0.31 -3.83 4.92
N ILE A 74 -0.62 -4.20 5.80
CA ILE A 74 -0.86 -3.49 7.07
C ILE A 74 0.42 -3.48 7.92
N ILE A 75 1.05 -4.63 8.13
CA ILE A 75 2.28 -4.74 8.94
C ILE A 75 3.41 -3.91 8.34
N ILE A 76 3.64 -3.99 7.02
CA ILE A 76 4.72 -3.27 6.37
C ILE A 76 4.49 -1.75 6.43
N LEU A 77 3.25 -1.28 6.28
CA LEU A 77 2.95 0.14 6.41
C LEU A 77 3.13 0.67 7.83
N LEU A 78 2.84 -0.15 8.86
CA LEU A 78 3.17 0.21 10.24
C LEU A 78 4.69 0.39 10.45
N ILE A 79 5.53 -0.36 9.72
CA ILE A 79 6.99 -0.17 9.72
C ILE A 79 7.40 1.04 8.85
N HIS A 80 6.66 1.31 7.78
CA HIS A 80 6.93 2.43 6.86
C HIS A 80 6.74 3.79 7.51
N ILE A 81 5.72 3.96 8.36
CA ILE A 81 5.43 5.21 9.04
C ILE A 81 6.64 5.73 9.85
N PRO A 82 7.28 4.95 10.75
CA PRO A 82 8.49 5.36 11.46
C PRO A 82 9.64 5.79 10.54
N VAL A 83 9.84 5.10 9.41
CA VAL A 83 10.90 5.43 8.44
C VAL A 83 10.71 6.83 7.84
N HIS A 84 9.45 7.26 7.70
CA HIS A 84 9.06 8.56 7.18
C HIS A 84 8.71 9.59 8.28
N TRP A 85 8.86 9.24 9.56
CA TRP A 85 8.40 10.06 10.69
C TRP A 85 8.91 11.50 10.68
N LYS A 86 10.20 11.70 10.40
CA LYS A 86 10.79 13.05 10.30
C LYS A 86 10.06 13.90 9.26
N TRP A 87 9.80 13.34 8.09
CA TRP A 87 9.08 14.03 7.02
C TRP A 87 7.63 14.32 7.41
N ILE A 88 6.93 13.37 8.04
CA ILE A 88 5.56 13.54 8.54
C ILE A 88 5.50 14.71 9.54
N MET A 89 6.41 14.74 10.52
CA MET A 89 6.49 15.81 11.51
C MET A 89 6.82 17.17 10.88
N ASP A 90 7.75 17.20 9.93
CA ASP A 90 8.11 18.43 9.23
C ASP A 90 6.96 18.96 8.38
N MET A 91 6.16 18.08 7.75
CA MET A 91 4.94 18.47 7.05
C MET A 91 3.86 18.91 8.02
N GLY A 92 3.63 18.18 9.12
CA GLY A 92 2.66 18.55 10.16
C GLY A 92 2.93 19.95 10.74
N LYS A 93 4.20 20.28 11.02
CA LYS A 93 4.60 21.63 11.45
C LYS A 93 4.32 22.70 10.39
N ARG A 94 4.44 22.39 9.11
CA ARG A 94 4.12 23.31 8.01
C ARG A 94 2.61 23.49 7.84
N CYS A 95 1.82 22.47 8.12
CA CYS A 95 0.36 22.49 8.03
C CYS A 95 -0.30 23.17 9.24
N PHE A 96 0.20 22.89 10.45
CA PHE A 96 -0.46 23.23 11.72
C PHE A 96 0.42 24.07 12.67
N GLY A 97 1.50 24.66 12.17
CA GLY A 97 2.38 25.52 12.97
C GLY A 97 1.70 26.83 13.42
N LYS A 98 2.16 27.38 14.55
CA LYS A 98 1.59 28.57 15.22
C LYS A 98 1.61 29.87 14.40
N THR A 99 2.23 29.88 13.22
CA THR A 99 2.55 31.10 12.46
C THR A 99 2.03 31.02 11.02
N GLU A 100 0.87 30.39 10.84
CA GLU A 100 0.17 30.10 9.56
C GLU A 100 0.64 28.85 8.81
N CYS A 101 -0.33 28.17 8.18
CA CYS A 101 -0.12 27.02 7.32
C CYS A 101 0.68 27.43 6.06
N LYS A 102 1.92 26.94 5.95
CA LYS A 102 2.84 27.28 4.84
C LYS A 102 2.71 26.32 3.65
N ILE A 103 1.70 25.45 3.60
CA ILE A 103 1.45 24.56 2.44
C ILE A 103 1.33 25.39 1.16
N GLY A 104 0.66 26.54 1.20
CA GLY A 104 0.51 27.45 0.06
C GLY A 104 1.83 27.92 -0.56
N ARG A 105 2.93 27.89 0.21
CA ARG A 105 4.28 28.30 -0.23
C ARG A 105 5.14 27.15 -0.74
N LEU A 106 4.63 25.91 -0.72
CA LEU A 106 5.33 24.77 -1.29
C LEU A 106 5.37 24.88 -2.83
N ASN A 107 6.46 24.42 -3.43
CA ASN A 107 6.53 24.17 -4.87
C ASN A 107 5.35 23.26 -5.28
N PRO A 108 4.69 23.51 -6.43
CA PRO A 108 3.65 22.64 -6.99
C PRO A 108 3.93 21.14 -6.88
N HIS A 109 5.16 20.71 -7.17
CA HIS A 109 5.59 19.31 -7.05
C HIS A 109 5.48 18.75 -5.62
N ALA A 110 5.88 19.55 -4.64
CA ALA A 110 5.80 19.16 -3.22
C ALA A 110 4.35 19.15 -2.72
N LYS A 111 3.49 20.06 -3.21
CA LYS A 111 2.04 20.05 -2.92
C LYS A 111 1.38 18.80 -3.49
N PHE A 112 1.65 18.49 -4.75
CA PHE A 112 1.10 17.32 -5.41
C PHE A 112 1.50 16.04 -4.67
N ASN A 113 2.79 15.87 -4.34
CA ASN A 113 3.25 14.72 -3.56
C ASN A 113 2.53 14.62 -2.21
N LEU A 114 2.38 15.74 -1.49
CA LEU A 114 1.68 15.75 -0.21
C LEU A 114 0.22 15.28 -0.34
N TYR A 115 -0.52 15.79 -1.34
CA TYR A 115 -1.90 15.38 -1.56
C TYR A 115 -2.03 13.93 -2.00
N LEU A 116 -1.12 13.48 -2.86
CA LEU A 116 -1.06 12.09 -3.32
C LEU A 116 -0.82 11.13 -2.14
N ASP A 117 0.16 11.43 -1.29
CA ASP A 117 0.48 10.62 -0.11
C ASP A 117 -0.68 10.62 0.90
N ALA A 118 -1.28 11.78 1.15
CA ALA A 118 -2.40 11.91 2.08
C ALA A 118 -3.64 11.15 1.60
N ALA A 119 -3.98 11.26 0.31
CA ALA A 119 -5.10 10.55 -0.28
C ALA A 119 -4.84 9.03 -0.29
N ALA A 120 -3.64 8.58 -0.65
CA ALA A 120 -3.28 7.17 -0.63
C ALA A 120 -3.37 6.59 0.79
N ALA A 121 -2.88 7.31 1.79
CA ALA A 121 -2.96 6.91 3.19
C ALA A 121 -4.40 6.84 3.71
N ALA A 122 -5.24 7.82 3.38
CA ALA A 122 -6.65 7.82 3.78
C ALA A 122 -7.43 6.66 3.14
N SER A 123 -7.24 6.43 1.84
CA SER A 123 -7.86 5.31 1.14
C SER A 123 -7.38 3.95 1.69
N PHE A 124 -6.08 3.80 1.96
CA PHE A 124 -5.54 2.61 2.61
C PHE A 124 -6.17 2.38 3.99
N MET A 125 -6.30 3.43 4.81
CA MET A 125 -6.88 3.32 6.14
C MET A 125 -8.34 2.82 6.08
N LEU A 126 -9.14 3.37 5.17
CA LEU A 126 -10.53 2.94 4.98
C LEU A 126 -10.60 1.48 4.50
N ALA A 127 -9.75 1.08 3.56
CA ALA A 127 -9.67 -0.30 3.07
C ALA A 127 -9.22 -1.27 4.18
N ALA A 128 -8.23 -0.89 4.98
CA ALA A 128 -7.71 -1.70 6.07
C ALA A 128 -8.74 -1.87 7.20
N ILE A 129 -9.41 -0.79 7.63
CA ILE A 129 -10.44 -0.85 8.68
C ILE A 129 -11.61 -1.73 8.25
N SER A 130 -12.12 -1.53 7.04
CA SER A 130 -13.21 -2.34 6.49
C SER A 130 -12.79 -3.80 6.25
N GLY A 131 -11.54 -4.04 5.83
CA GLY A 131 -10.99 -5.40 5.69
C GLY A 131 -10.86 -6.12 7.03
N ILE A 132 -10.40 -5.43 8.08
CA ILE A 132 -10.37 -5.95 9.45
C ILE A 132 -11.77 -6.27 9.94
N TYR A 133 -12.77 -5.42 9.65
CA TYR A 133 -14.17 -5.69 9.97
C TYR A 133 -14.65 -7.03 9.35
N PHE A 134 -14.30 -7.30 8.09
CA PHE A 134 -14.66 -8.56 7.42
C PHE A 134 -13.98 -9.81 7.97
N LEU A 135 -12.88 -9.69 8.72
CA LEU A 135 -12.31 -10.82 9.44
C LEU A 135 -13.22 -11.32 10.56
N PHE A 136 -14.04 -10.43 11.12
CA PHE A 136 -14.95 -10.74 12.24
C PHE A 136 -16.41 -10.88 11.80
N VAL A 137 -16.77 -10.37 10.62
CA VAL A 137 -18.13 -10.45 10.06
C VAL A 137 -18.07 -11.12 8.67
N PRO A 138 -18.16 -12.46 8.61
CA PRO A 138 -18.05 -13.20 7.34
C PRO A 138 -19.29 -13.02 6.47
N ALA A 139 -19.09 -13.07 5.15
CA ALA A 139 -20.16 -13.06 4.17
C ALA A 139 -21.07 -14.31 4.30
N GLY A 140 -22.40 -14.13 4.38
CA GLY A 140 -23.36 -15.25 4.38
C GLY A 140 -24.74 -14.89 4.92
N ARG A 141 -25.65 -15.88 5.02
CA ARG A 141 -27.01 -15.72 5.60
C ARG A 141 -27.02 -15.20 7.04
N GLN A 142 -25.86 -15.20 7.71
CA GLN A 142 -25.64 -14.65 9.05
C GLN A 142 -25.21 -13.18 9.04
N ALA A 143 -25.21 -12.50 7.89
CA ALA A 143 -25.01 -11.05 7.76
C ALA A 143 -26.14 -10.19 8.40
N SER A 144 -26.98 -10.81 9.23
CA SER A 144 -27.77 -10.18 10.27
C SER A 144 -26.96 -9.89 11.55
N ALA A 145 -25.63 -10.08 11.54
CA ALA A 145 -24.69 -9.73 12.60
C ALA A 145 -24.76 -8.22 12.94
N PRO A 146 -24.48 -7.82 14.20
CA PRO A 146 -24.80 -6.49 14.70
C PRO A 146 -24.16 -5.39 13.85
N THR A 147 -24.97 -4.38 13.52
CA THR A 147 -24.55 -3.18 12.78
C THR A 147 -23.52 -2.40 13.61
N PHE A 148 -22.24 -2.66 13.38
CA PHE A 148 -21.20 -1.75 13.84
C PHE A 148 -21.15 -0.58 12.87
N ILE A 149 -21.81 0.52 13.24
CA ILE A 149 -21.94 1.79 12.50
C ILE A 149 -22.76 1.67 11.19
N PHE A 150 -22.40 0.75 10.30
CA PHE A 150 -23.03 0.53 9.01
C PHE A 150 -23.45 -0.94 8.82
N ASP A 151 -24.33 -1.19 7.84
CA ASP A 151 -24.64 -2.55 7.40
C ASP A 151 -23.50 -3.16 6.57
N TYR A 152 -23.59 -4.46 6.30
CA TYR A 152 -22.58 -5.20 5.54
C TYR A 152 -22.36 -4.59 4.14
N SER A 153 -23.42 -4.18 3.45
CA SER A 153 -23.34 -3.65 2.09
C SER A 153 -22.59 -2.32 2.06
N ALA A 154 -22.82 -1.45 3.04
CA ALA A 154 -22.12 -0.19 3.17
C ALA A 154 -20.64 -0.40 3.50
N TRP A 155 -20.30 -1.35 4.36
CA TRP A 155 -18.90 -1.73 4.60
C TRP A 155 -18.21 -2.28 3.34
N ASP A 156 -18.93 -3.05 2.52
CA ASP A 156 -18.42 -3.60 1.26
C ASP A 156 -18.14 -2.53 0.21
N VAL A 157 -19.06 -1.56 0.09
CA VAL A 157 -18.86 -0.37 -0.75
C VAL A 157 -17.65 0.44 -0.27
N ILE A 158 -17.51 0.67 1.03
CA ILE A 158 -16.35 1.38 1.61
C ILE A 158 -15.06 0.63 1.27
N HIS A 159 -14.99 -0.68 1.52
CA HIS A 159 -13.80 -1.49 1.25
C HIS A 159 -13.41 -1.46 -0.23
N THR A 160 -14.38 -1.71 -1.10
CA THR A 160 -14.17 -1.81 -2.54
C THR A 160 -13.67 -0.49 -3.12
N TRP A 161 -14.38 0.62 -2.88
CA TRP A 161 -14.01 1.90 -3.50
C TRP A 161 -12.77 2.50 -2.88
N SER A 162 -12.56 2.35 -1.57
CA SER A 162 -11.30 2.78 -0.94
C SER A 162 -10.10 1.98 -1.47
N GLY A 163 -10.26 0.67 -1.68
CA GLY A 163 -9.24 -0.18 -2.30
C GLY A 163 -8.93 0.20 -3.75
N VAL A 164 -9.95 0.45 -4.58
CA VAL A 164 -9.78 0.90 -5.97
C VAL A 164 -9.03 2.23 -6.04
N ILE A 165 -9.46 3.22 -5.24
CA ILE A 165 -8.80 4.53 -5.18
C ILE A 165 -7.36 4.37 -4.69
N MET A 166 -7.13 3.57 -3.65
CA MET A 166 -5.80 3.28 -3.13
C MET A 166 -4.88 2.67 -4.20
N ILE A 167 -5.36 1.72 -5.01
CA ILE A 167 -4.56 1.12 -6.10
C ILE A 167 -4.15 2.19 -7.12
N ILE A 168 -5.09 3.03 -7.55
CA ILE A 168 -4.83 4.11 -8.52
C ILE A 168 -3.82 5.11 -7.95
N LEU A 169 -4.02 5.56 -6.71
CA LEU A 169 -3.13 6.51 -6.05
C LEU A 169 -1.74 5.92 -5.78
N SER A 170 -1.66 4.65 -5.41
CA SER A 170 -0.38 3.95 -5.18
C SER A 170 0.41 3.77 -6.48
N LEU A 171 -0.29 3.50 -7.60
CA LEU A 171 0.32 3.48 -8.93
C LEU A 171 0.84 4.86 -9.31
N ALA A 172 0.02 5.90 -9.15
CA ALA A 172 0.44 7.28 -9.41
C ALA A 172 1.64 7.69 -8.55
N HIS A 173 1.65 7.31 -7.27
CA HIS A 173 2.77 7.52 -6.35
C HIS A 173 4.04 6.81 -6.83
N PHE A 174 3.95 5.53 -7.20
CA PHE A 174 5.10 4.81 -7.75
C PHE A 174 5.62 5.45 -9.03
N LEU A 175 4.75 5.81 -9.96
CA LEU A 175 5.12 6.48 -11.21
C LEU A 175 5.77 7.85 -10.96
N TYR A 176 5.31 8.59 -9.96
CA TYR A 176 5.95 9.85 -9.58
C TYR A 176 7.38 9.64 -9.04
N HIS A 177 7.61 8.57 -8.29
CA HIS A 177 8.91 8.24 -7.70
C HIS A 177 9.81 7.32 -8.54
N HIS A 178 9.36 6.87 -9.72
CA HIS A 178 10.06 5.85 -10.52
C HIS A 178 11.53 6.19 -10.82
N GLY A 179 11.84 7.47 -11.08
CA GLY A 179 13.19 7.92 -11.37
C GLY A 179 14.17 7.71 -10.20
N TRP A 180 13.70 7.87 -8.97
CA TRP A 180 14.47 7.54 -7.77
C TRP A 180 14.67 6.03 -7.65
N VAL A 181 13.61 5.24 -7.83
CA VAL A 181 13.66 3.77 -7.78
C VAL A 181 14.69 3.24 -8.78
N MET A 182 14.64 3.67 -10.04
CA MET A 182 15.59 3.25 -11.08
C MET A 182 17.03 3.65 -10.77
N LYS A 183 17.24 4.85 -10.23
CA LYS A 183 18.58 5.34 -9.88
C LYS A 183 19.20 4.53 -8.74
N VAL A 184 18.41 4.22 -7.69
CA VAL A 184 18.89 3.46 -6.53
C VAL A 184 19.08 1.98 -6.88
N SER A 185 18.18 1.38 -7.66
CA SER A 185 18.26 -0.02 -8.10
C SER A 185 19.61 -0.34 -8.75
N LYS A 186 20.11 0.55 -9.62
CA LYS A 186 21.40 0.38 -10.31
C LYS A 186 22.62 0.41 -9.37
N ARG A 187 22.47 0.92 -8.15
CA ARG A 187 23.58 1.21 -7.22
C ARG A 187 23.47 0.45 -5.90
N VAL A 188 22.33 -0.17 -5.59
CA VAL A 188 22.04 -0.77 -4.27
C VAL A 188 23.02 -1.86 -3.86
N MET A 189 23.56 -2.61 -4.84
CA MET A 189 24.57 -3.65 -4.61
C MET A 189 26.00 -3.20 -5.00
N LYS A 190 26.18 -1.98 -5.52
CA LYS A 190 27.50 -1.49 -5.95
C LYS A 190 28.40 -1.28 -4.74
N ARG A 191 29.64 -1.78 -4.82
CA ARG A 191 30.69 -1.58 -3.82
C ARG A 191 31.92 -0.96 -4.46
N GLU A 192 32.65 -0.18 -3.69
CA GLU A 192 33.89 0.50 -4.09
C GLU A 192 35.00 0.20 -3.08
N LYS A 193 36.26 0.15 -3.54
CA LYS A 193 37.43 -0.05 -2.67
C LYS A 193 37.58 1.16 -1.76
N VAL A 194 37.86 0.92 -0.48
CA VAL A 194 38.27 1.98 0.44
C VAL A 194 39.70 2.39 0.06
N VAL A 195 39.88 3.63 -0.39
CA VAL A 195 41.22 4.21 -0.58
C VAL A 195 41.57 4.89 0.72
N GLU A 196 42.51 4.32 1.48
CA GLU A 196 43.08 4.98 2.66
C GLU A 196 43.88 6.20 2.17
N THR A 197 43.35 7.40 2.39
CA THR A 197 44.14 8.63 2.25
C THR A 197 44.99 8.75 3.51
N VAL A 198 46.27 8.42 3.39
CA VAL A 198 47.31 8.63 4.42
C VAL A 198 47.55 10.12 4.64
#